data_AF-A0A3B1AII9-F1
#
_entry.id   AF-A0A3B1AII9-F1
#
_cell.length_a   1.000
_cell.length_b   1.000
_cell.length_c   1.000
_cell.angle_alpha   90.00
_cell.angle_beta   90.00
_cell.angle_gamma   90.00
#
_symmetry.space_group_name_H-M   'P 1'
#
loop_
_entity.id
_entity.type
_entity.pdbx_description
1 polymer ?
#
loop_
_entity_poly.entity_id
_entity_poly.type
_entity_poly.pdbx_seq_one_letter_code
_entity_poly.pdbx_strand_id
1 'polypeptide(L)'
;MRLQRTKSLRRLLQGSLIAAVLVSGSSALAADDPSIKGDLRSNVNSAMNEMIQQRTINGTFKFYDQLKNKVYDLKLVELHDGIVKKGDYYVSCADFVDTQGNKVDMDFFVQANNGKLIATQAIMHKVDGKKRKYHLEN
;
A
#
# COMPACT_ATOMS: atom_id res chain seq x y z
N MET A 1 -63.77 -37.24 12.53
CA MET A 1 -63.50 -36.54 11.25
C MET A 1 -63.33 -35.04 11.54
N ARG A 2 -62.19 -34.43 11.14
CA ARG A 2 -61.83 -32.98 11.20
C ARG A 2 -61.64 -32.33 12.60
N LEU A 3 -60.40 -32.10 13.07
CA LEU A 3 -59.40 -31.02 12.78
C LEU A 3 -59.53 -29.86 13.81
N GLN A 4 -58.57 -29.73 14.75
CA GLN A 4 -57.50 -28.67 14.83
C GLN A 4 -58.05 -27.25 15.16
N ARG A 5 -57.42 -26.35 15.92
CA ARG A 5 -56.03 -26.07 16.32
C ARG A 5 -56.11 -24.87 17.28
N THR A 6 -55.46 -24.87 18.44
CA THR A 6 -55.13 -23.62 19.16
C THR A 6 -53.62 -23.42 19.11
N LYS A 7 -53.18 -22.40 18.38
CA LYS A 7 -51.77 -22.00 18.28
C LYS A 7 -51.45 -21.10 19.47
N SER A 8 -50.65 -21.58 20.42
CA SER A 8 -50.00 -20.71 21.41
C SER A 8 -48.59 -20.37 20.91
N LEU A 9 -48.38 -19.10 20.56
CA LEU A 9 -47.07 -18.51 20.31
C LEU A 9 -46.28 -18.42 21.62
N ARG A 10 -45.09 -19.02 21.69
CA ARG A 10 -44.05 -18.60 22.64
C ARG A 10 -42.69 -18.53 21.95
N ARG A 11 -42.38 -17.28 21.56
CA ARG A 11 -41.09 -16.58 21.40
C ARG A 11 -39.83 -17.44 21.43
N LEU A 12 -39.20 -17.58 20.25
CA LEU A 12 -37.80 -17.95 20.11
C LEU A 12 -36.94 -16.74 20.51
N LEU A 13 -36.18 -16.87 21.60
CA LEU A 13 -35.05 -15.98 21.88
C LEU A 13 -33.83 -16.52 21.11
N GLN A 14 -33.67 -16.06 19.86
CA GLN A 14 -32.39 -16.22 19.16
C GLN A 14 -31.45 -15.12 19.65
N GLY A 15 -30.55 -15.47 20.58
CA GLY A 15 -29.40 -14.63 20.90
C GLY A 15 -28.47 -14.59 19.69
N SER A 16 -28.43 -13.45 19.00
CA SER A 16 -27.40 -13.19 17.99
C SER A 16 -26.08 -12.92 18.68
N LEU A 17 -25.18 -13.92 18.71
CA LEU A 17 -23.76 -13.67 18.91
C LEU A 17 -23.24 -12.98 17.65
N ILE A 18 -23.08 -11.66 17.71
CA ILE A 18 -22.27 -10.91 16.74
C ILE A 18 -20.82 -11.24 17.06
N ALA A 19 -20.25 -12.23 16.38
CA ALA A 19 -18.82 -12.47 16.41
C ALA A 19 -18.13 -11.28 15.73
N ALA A 20 -17.30 -10.57 16.48
CA ALA A 20 -16.48 -9.46 16.01
C ALA A 20 -15.57 -9.95 14.86
N VAL A 21 -15.78 -9.38 13.67
CA VAL A 21 -14.85 -9.55 12.55
C VAL A 21 -13.56 -8.80 12.91
N LEU A 22 -12.50 -9.56 13.22
CA LEU A 22 -11.14 -9.04 13.26
C LEU A 22 -10.82 -8.53 11.86
N VAL A 23 -10.83 -7.20 11.68
CA VAL A 23 -10.26 -6.58 10.49
C VAL A 23 -8.75 -6.68 10.64
N SER A 24 -8.18 -7.78 10.14
CA SER A 24 -6.76 -7.88 9.87
C SER A 24 -6.41 -6.83 8.82
N GLY A 25 -5.88 -5.70 9.29
CA GLY A 25 -5.28 -4.68 8.44
C GLY A 25 -4.15 -5.32 7.66
N SER A 26 -4.44 -5.69 6.41
CA SER A 26 -3.43 -6.20 5.49
C SER A 26 -2.56 -5.02 5.10
N SER A 27 -1.43 -4.85 5.78
CA SER A 27 -0.34 -4.02 5.32
C SER A 27 0.14 -4.61 4.00
N ALA A 28 -0.45 -4.17 2.89
CA ALA A 28 0.08 -4.45 1.56
C ALA A 28 1.41 -3.71 1.46
N LEU A 29 2.48 -4.39 1.86
CA LEU A 29 3.81 -4.19 1.31
C LEU A 29 3.76 -4.64 -0.15
N ALA A 30 4.69 -4.17 -0.98
CA ALA A 30 4.98 -4.87 -2.23
C ALA A 30 5.16 -6.34 -1.90
N ALA A 31 4.49 -7.22 -2.67
CA ALA A 31 4.78 -8.63 -2.59
C ALA A 31 6.29 -8.84 -2.76
N ASP A 32 6.86 -9.80 -2.05
CA ASP A 32 8.29 -10.07 -2.13
C ASP A 32 8.54 -11.28 -3.05
N ASP A 33 9.01 -11.00 -4.27
CA ASP A 33 9.37 -12.03 -5.24
C ASP A 33 10.79 -12.59 -4.92
N PRO A 34 10.90 -13.86 -4.49
CA PRO A 34 12.18 -14.44 -4.09
C PRO A 34 13.14 -14.68 -5.26
N SER A 35 12.66 -14.59 -6.51
CA SER A 35 13.51 -14.70 -7.69
C SER A 35 14.35 -13.43 -7.94
N ILE A 36 13.92 -12.29 -7.39
CA ILE A 36 14.62 -11.02 -7.48
C ILE A 36 15.70 -10.99 -6.40
N LYS A 37 16.97 -11.13 -6.74
CA LYS A 37 18.04 -11.26 -5.72
C LYS A 37 19.36 -10.70 -6.19
N GLY A 38 20.33 -10.63 -5.27
CA GLY A 38 21.67 -10.12 -5.54
C GLY A 38 21.65 -8.71 -6.12
N ASP A 39 22.48 -8.48 -7.13
CA ASP A 39 22.66 -7.17 -7.75
C ASP A 39 21.36 -6.58 -8.29
N LEU A 40 20.46 -7.39 -8.83
CA LEU A 40 19.17 -6.91 -9.32
C LEU A 40 18.37 -6.23 -8.18
N ARG A 41 18.26 -6.90 -7.03
CA ARG A 41 17.55 -6.39 -5.85
C ARG A 41 18.24 -5.13 -5.31
N SER A 42 19.56 -5.16 -5.17
CA SER A 42 20.34 -4.00 -4.71
C SER A 42 20.17 -2.79 -5.64
N ASN A 43 20.15 -3.02 -6.96
CA ASN A 43 19.99 -1.96 -7.95
C ASN A 43 18.57 -1.37 -7.97
N VAL A 44 17.53 -2.18 -7.75
CA VAL A 44 16.15 -1.67 -7.58
C VAL A 44 16.04 -0.77 -6.36
N ASN A 45 16.53 -1.23 -5.20
CA ASN A 45 16.51 -0.44 -3.97
C ASN A 45 17.35 0.84 -4.10
N SER A 46 18.49 0.75 -4.78
CA SER A 46 19.33 1.91 -5.08
C SER A 46 18.61 2.92 -5.97
N ALA A 47 17.92 2.47 -7.03
CA ALA A 47 17.15 3.35 -7.90
C ALA A 47 15.99 4.06 -7.18
N MET A 48 15.30 3.36 -6.28
CA MET A 48 14.29 3.96 -5.40
C MET A 48 14.91 5.03 -4.49
N ASN A 49 15.99 4.68 -3.77
CA ASN A 49 16.67 5.62 -2.88
C ASN A 49 17.22 6.84 -3.65
N GLU A 50 17.80 6.65 -4.84
CA GLU A 50 18.26 7.73 -5.70
C GLU A 50 17.14 8.73 -6.01
N MET A 51 15.94 8.27 -6.39
CA MET A 51 14.79 9.18 -6.60
C MET A 51 14.40 9.92 -5.33
N ILE A 52 14.35 9.22 -4.19
CA ILE A 52 14.00 9.83 -2.91
C ILE A 52 14.99 10.95 -2.57
N GLN A 53 16.29 10.70 -2.70
CA GLN A 53 17.32 11.71 -2.44
C GLN A 53 17.22 12.88 -3.43
N GLN A 54 17.07 12.62 -4.72
CA GLN A 54 16.98 13.66 -5.75
C GLN A 54 15.78 14.60 -5.57
N ARG A 55 14.68 14.09 -5.03
CA ARG A 55 13.45 14.87 -4.78
C ARG A 55 13.32 15.33 -3.33
N THR A 56 14.33 15.10 -2.50
CA THR A 56 14.36 15.56 -1.11
C THR A 56 15.00 16.94 -1.04
N ILE A 57 14.26 17.91 -0.51
CA ILE A 57 14.73 19.28 -0.27
C ILE A 57 14.56 19.56 1.21
N ASN A 58 15.64 20.00 1.86
CA ASN A 58 15.69 20.28 3.30
C ASN A 58 15.13 19.13 4.17
N GLY A 59 15.49 17.89 3.82
CA GLY A 59 15.07 16.69 4.55
C GLY A 59 13.62 16.27 4.33
N THR A 60 12.92 16.84 3.34
CA THR A 60 11.55 16.44 2.96
C THR A 60 11.50 16.04 1.49
N PHE A 61 11.02 14.82 1.22
CA PHE A 61 10.72 14.33 -0.12
C PHE A 61 9.50 15.07 -0.68
N LYS A 62 9.66 15.71 -1.84
CA LYS A 62 8.61 16.47 -2.51
C LYS A 62 7.83 15.55 -3.45
N PHE A 63 6.55 15.34 -3.14
CA PHE A 63 5.67 14.48 -3.94
C PHE A 63 4.47 15.27 -4.47
N TYR A 64 4.32 15.35 -5.79
CA TYR A 64 3.09 15.87 -6.40
C TYR A 64 2.05 14.75 -6.54
N ASP A 65 0.93 14.93 -5.85
CA ASP A 65 -0.22 14.04 -5.90
C ASP A 65 -1.25 14.56 -6.90
N GLN A 66 -1.27 13.95 -8.08
CA GLN A 66 -2.17 14.31 -9.17
C GLN A 66 -3.65 14.14 -8.83
N LEU A 67 -4.02 13.25 -7.90
CA LEU A 67 -5.42 13.04 -7.51
C LEU A 67 -5.97 14.16 -6.62
N LYS A 68 -5.07 14.85 -5.91
CA LYS A 68 -5.40 15.97 -5.02
C LYS A 68 -4.94 17.32 -5.58
N ASN A 69 -4.20 17.32 -6.70
CA ASN A 69 -3.54 18.49 -7.26
C ASN A 69 -2.74 19.25 -6.18
N LYS A 70 -1.91 18.52 -5.43
CA LYS A 70 -1.18 19.04 -4.26
C LYS A 70 0.24 18.49 -4.21
N VAL A 71 1.19 19.34 -3.80
CA VAL A 71 2.54 18.89 -3.41
C VAL A 71 2.55 18.56 -1.90
N TYR A 72 3.06 17.39 -1.56
CA TYR A 72 3.27 16.91 -0.21
C TYR A 72 4.74 17.01 0.17
N ASP A 73 4.97 17.42 1.41
CA ASP A 73 6.26 17.31 2.10
C ASP A 73 6.22 16.05 2.95
N LEU A 74 7.02 15.07 2.56
CA LEU A 74 7.04 13.75 3.18
C LEU A 74 8.40 13.48 3.82
N LYS A 75 8.41 12.95 5.04
CA LYS A 75 9.63 12.47 5.70
C LYS A 75 9.71 10.96 5.53
N LEU A 76 10.84 10.47 5.02
CA LEU A 76 11.09 9.04 4.90
C LEU A 76 11.15 8.42 6.31
N VAL A 77 10.45 7.30 6.48
CA VAL A 77 10.46 6.49 7.71
C VAL A 77 11.27 5.22 7.46
N GLU A 78 10.95 4.47 6.41
CA GLU A 78 11.55 3.17 6.16
C GLU A 78 11.55 2.86 4.65
N LEU A 79 12.61 2.22 4.16
CA LEU A 79 12.64 1.59 2.84
C LEU A 79 12.37 0.10 3.04
N HIS A 80 11.41 -0.46 2.32
CA HIS A 80 11.11 -1.89 2.41
C HIS A 80 11.96 -2.68 1.42
N ASP A 81 12.43 -3.84 1.86
CA ASP A 81 13.22 -4.74 1.01
C ASP A 81 12.36 -5.49 -0.03
N GLY A 82 11.04 -5.55 0.17
CA GLY A 82 10.11 -6.23 -0.73
C GLY A 82 10.12 -5.65 -2.13
N ILE A 83 10.26 -6.52 -3.13
CA ILE A 83 10.23 -6.16 -4.55
C ILE A 83 9.39 -7.19 -5.28
N VAL A 84 8.48 -6.70 -6.14
CA VAL A 84 7.72 -7.53 -7.08
C VAL A 84 7.90 -7.02 -8.50
N LYS A 85 7.85 -7.92 -9.48
CA LYS A 85 7.77 -7.54 -10.89
C LYS A 85 6.31 -7.39 -11.33
N LYS A 86 5.95 -6.25 -11.92
CA LYS A 86 4.63 -5.94 -12.47
C LYS A 86 4.77 -5.43 -13.90
N GLY A 87 4.50 -6.30 -14.88
CA GLY A 87 4.80 -6.02 -16.28
C GLY A 87 6.28 -5.75 -16.48
N ASP A 88 6.60 -4.58 -17.03
CA ASP A 88 7.99 -4.16 -17.30
C ASP A 88 8.66 -3.46 -16.10
N TYR A 89 7.95 -3.29 -14.99
CA TYR A 89 8.45 -2.59 -13.81
C TYR A 89 8.80 -3.55 -12.69
N TYR A 90 9.86 -3.22 -11.97
CA TYR A 90 10.05 -3.64 -10.59
C TYR A 90 9.36 -2.61 -9.68
N VAL A 91 8.64 -3.07 -8.67
CA VAL A 91 7.95 -2.21 -7.71
C VAL A 91 8.47 -2.49 -6.32
N SER A 92 8.91 -1.45 -5.63
CA SER A 92 9.36 -1.47 -4.23
C SER A 92 8.63 -0.39 -3.45
N CYS A 93 8.46 -0.59 -2.14
CA CYS A 93 7.69 0.30 -1.28
C CYS A 93 8.59 1.04 -0.28
N ALA A 94 8.12 2.21 0.15
CA ALA A 94 8.69 2.90 1.29
C ALA A 94 7.60 3.60 2.11
N ASP A 95 7.83 3.69 3.42
CA ASP A 95 6.96 4.36 4.37
C ASP A 95 7.42 5.79 4.57
N PHE A 96 6.46 6.70 4.57
CA PHE A 96 6.65 8.11 4.85
C PHE A 96 5.66 8.60 5.91
N VAL A 97 5.94 9.77 6.46
CA VAL A 97 4.96 10.57 7.21
C VAL A 97 4.81 11.95 6.59
N ASP A 98 3.58 12.46 6.55
CA ASP A 98 3.31 13.84 6.12
C ASP A 98 3.49 14.85 7.26
N THR A 99 3.29 16.13 6.95
CA THR A 99 3.43 17.23 7.94
C THR A 99 2.40 17.19 9.07
N GLN A 100 1.32 16.43 8.93
CA GLN A 100 0.28 16.25 9.94
C GLN A 100 0.50 14.98 10.77
N GLY A 101 1.53 14.18 10.43
CA GLY A 101 1.85 12.93 11.09
C GLY A 101 1.10 11.72 10.54
N ASN A 102 0.39 11.87 9.42
CA ASN A 102 -0.31 10.75 8.78
C ASN A 102 0.72 9.82 8.14
N LYS A 103 0.49 8.50 8.22
CA LYS A 103 1.34 7.49 7.58
C LYS A 103 1.01 7.42 6.10
N VAL A 104 2.03 7.37 5.26
CA VAL A 104 1.92 7.40 3.81
C VAL A 104 2.77 6.29 3.23
N ASP A 105 2.14 5.29 2.60
CA ASP A 105 2.83 4.22 1.89
C ASP A 105 2.96 4.60 0.41
N MET A 106 4.17 4.48 -0.13
CA MET A 106 4.49 4.84 -1.51
C MET A 106 5.11 3.68 -2.27
N ASP A 107 4.63 3.45 -3.49
CA ASP A 107 5.19 2.51 -4.46
C ASP A 107 6.13 3.26 -5.43
N PHE A 108 7.30 2.69 -5.68
CA PHE A 108 8.29 3.19 -6.63
C PHE A 108 8.43 2.23 -7.80
N PHE A 109 8.16 2.73 -8.99
CA PHE A 109 8.22 1.97 -10.23
C PHE A 109 9.59 2.14 -10.85
N VAL A 110 10.33 1.04 -10.97
CA VAL A 110 11.71 0.98 -11.44
C VAL A 110 11.75 0.22 -12.76
N GLN A 111 12.43 0.78 -13.75
CA GLN A 111 12.60 0.19 -15.06
C GLN A 111 14.06 0.26 -15.51
N ALA A 112 14.48 -0.64 -16.39
CA ALA A 112 15.77 -0.58 -17.04
C ALA A 112 15.78 0.49 -18.15
N ASN A 113 16.80 1.32 -18.17
CA ASN A 113 17.12 2.26 -19.24
C ASN A 113 18.63 2.18 -19.51
N ASN A 114 19.01 1.79 -20.73
CA ASN A 114 20.41 1.65 -21.16
C ASN A 114 21.29 0.86 -20.18
N GLY A 115 20.77 -0.26 -19.66
CA GLY A 115 21.49 -1.13 -18.72
C GLY A 115 21.51 -0.65 -17.26
N LYS A 116 20.97 0.54 -16.94
CA LYS A 116 20.80 1.03 -15.57
C LYS A 116 19.34 0.91 -15.13
N LEU A 117 19.09 0.53 -13.88
CA LEU A 117 17.76 0.63 -13.28
C LEU A 117 17.50 2.04 -12.76
N ILE A 118 16.34 2.59 -13.10
CA ILE A 118 15.93 3.96 -12.75
C ILE A 118 14.50 3.92 -12.24
N ALA A 119 14.23 4.55 -11.09
CA ALA A 119 12.88 4.81 -10.65
C ALA A 119 12.27 5.91 -11.55
N THR A 120 11.13 5.64 -12.16
CA THR A 120 10.47 6.57 -13.10
C THR A 120 9.31 7.30 -12.43
N GLN A 121 8.59 6.62 -11.55
CA GLN A 121 7.40 7.15 -10.89
C GLN A 121 7.34 6.68 -9.43
N ALA A 122 6.85 7.57 -8.56
CA ALA A 122 6.40 7.24 -7.22
C ALA A 122 4.89 7.43 -7.13
N ILE A 123 4.19 6.56 -6.40
CA ILE A 123 2.73 6.62 -6.24
C ILE A 123 2.37 6.41 -4.79
N MET A 124 1.70 7.40 -4.20
CA MET A 124 1.05 7.23 -2.91
C MET A 124 -0.19 6.35 -3.07
N HIS A 125 -0.15 5.13 -2.53
CA HIS A 125 -1.23 4.14 -2.68
C HIS A 125 -2.05 3.94 -1.39
N LYS A 126 -1.53 4.36 -0.24
CA LYS A 126 -2.19 4.21 1.07
C LYS A 126 -1.89 5.42 1.96
N VAL A 127 -2.89 5.85 2.73
CA VAL A 127 -2.76 6.87 3.77
C VAL A 127 -3.48 6.39 5.02
N ASP A 128 -2.79 6.39 6.16
CA ASP A 128 -3.27 5.87 7.45
C ASP A 128 -3.91 4.48 7.34
N GLY A 129 -3.23 3.58 6.63
CA GLY A 129 -3.70 2.21 6.42
C GLY A 129 -4.84 2.06 5.41
N LYS A 130 -5.41 3.16 4.89
CA LYS A 130 -6.51 3.14 3.93
C LYS A 130 -5.98 3.26 2.51
N LYS A 131 -6.23 2.24 1.68
CA LYS A 131 -5.91 2.28 0.25
C LYS A 131 -6.65 3.43 -0.42
N ARG A 132 -5.95 4.16 -1.29
CA ARG A 132 -6.50 5.30 -2.04
C ARG A 132 -7.22 4.79 -3.28
N LYS A 133 -8.32 5.45 -3.66
CA LYS A 133 -8.99 5.21 -4.95
C LYS A 133 -7.97 5.40 -6.08
N TYR A 134 -7.93 4.46 -7.03
CA TYR A 134 -6.93 4.39 -8.12
C TYR A 134 -5.51 3.98 -7.69
N HIS A 135 -5.36 3.22 -6.60
CA HIS A 135 -4.13 2.46 -6.36
C HIS A 135 -3.88 1.49 -7.52
N LEU A 136 -2.63 1.36 -7.99
CA LEU A 136 -2.30 0.60 -9.20
C LEU A 136 -2.26 -0.93 -8.99
N GLU A 137 -2.58 -1.41 -7.81
CA GLU A 137 -2.61 -2.84 -7.48
C GLU A 137 -4.05 -3.35 -7.44
N ASN A 138 -4.49 -4.20 -8.37
CA ASN A 138 -5.80 -4.87 -8.25
C ASN A 138 -5.71 -6.12 -7.38
#